data_AF-A0A524MVF3-F1
#
_entry.id   AF-A0A524MVF3-F1
#
_cell.length_a   1.000
_cell.length_b   1.000
_cell.length_c   1.000
_cell.angle_alpha   90.00
_cell.angle_beta   90.00
_cell.angle_gamma   90.00
#
_symmetry.space_group_name_H-M   'P 1'
#
loop_
_entity.id
_entity.type
_entity.pdbx_description
1 polymer ?
#
loop_
_entity_poly.entity_id
_entity_poly.type
_entity_poly.pdbx_seq_one_letter_code
_entity_poly.pdbx_strand_id
1 'polypeptide(L)'
;MSSKRRLLLITGMAGSGKTTVADILREKGYRVFTMGDVIRQEVRMRNQPPTPENLGKMAENIRKTGGDAAVAQKCIPLIIGELNDKVTIDGIRSLGEVYTFQEAFDAYLIAVHASPETRYQRLKNRGRSDDPPNRQVFRERDHRELGFGIGNAIALSNFVLCNENGVDNLAKELDRLLRRLREQ
;
A
#
# COMPACT_ATOMS: atom_id res chain seq x y z
N MET A 1 23.39 12.46 15.45
CA MET A 1 22.63 12.04 14.26
C MET A 1 21.16 12.28 14.55
N SER A 2 20.46 13.10 13.77
CA SER A 2 19.01 13.26 13.93
C SER A 2 18.34 11.90 13.69
N SER A 3 17.44 11.45 14.56
CA SER A 3 16.73 10.18 14.36
C SER A 3 15.90 10.28 13.07
N LYS A 4 16.03 9.29 12.17
CA LYS A 4 15.20 9.26 10.97
C LYS A 4 13.73 9.26 11.36
N ARG A 5 12.89 10.03 10.65
CA ARG A 5 11.44 10.04 10.88
C ARG A 5 10.87 8.64 10.68
N ARG A 6 9.94 8.23 11.55
CA ARG A 6 9.28 6.93 11.48
C ARG A 6 8.21 6.90 10.39
N LEU A 7 8.17 5.79 9.64
CA LEU A 7 7.24 5.59 8.53
C LEU A 7 6.54 4.24 8.65
N LEU A 8 5.21 4.21 8.52
CA LEU A 8 4.47 2.96 8.38
C LEU A 8 4.19 2.69 6.91
N LEU A 9 4.62 1.52 6.44
CA LEU A 9 4.42 1.06 5.08
C LEU A 9 3.32 0.01 5.07
N ILE A 10 2.31 0.14 4.21
CA ILE A 10 1.19 -0.80 4.14
C ILE A 10 1.24 -1.55 2.81
N THR A 11 1.21 -2.87 2.91
CA THR A 11 1.04 -3.78 1.77
C THR A 11 -0.13 -4.74 1.97
N GLY A 12 -0.59 -5.36 0.90
CA GLY A 12 -1.66 -6.35 0.95
C GLY A 12 -2.35 -6.54 -0.40
N MET A 13 -2.85 -7.76 -0.62
CA MET A 13 -3.59 -8.11 -1.83
C MET A 13 -4.88 -7.30 -1.97
N ALA A 14 -5.41 -7.19 -3.20
CA ALA A 14 -6.69 -6.54 -3.44
C ALA A 14 -7.81 -7.19 -2.59
N GLY A 15 -8.60 -6.35 -1.89
CA GLY A 15 -9.66 -6.82 -0.98
C GLY A 15 -9.20 -7.17 0.44
N SER A 16 -7.90 -7.07 0.78
CA SER A 16 -7.41 -7.46 2.11
C SER A 16 -7.83 -6.53 3.25
N GLY A 17 -8.19 -5.28 2.95
CA GLY A 17 -8.50 -4.25 3.95
C GLY A 17 -7.36 -3.28 4.25
N LYS A 18 -6.28 -3.28 3.45
CA LYS A 18 -5.19 -2.31 3.56
C LYS A 18 -5.65 -0.85 3.55
N THR A 19 -6.65 -0.52 2.73
CA THR A 19 -7.24 0.83 2.70
C THR A 19 -7.98 1.14 4.00
N THR A 20 -8.67 0.16 4.60
CA THR A 20 -9.28 0.32 5.92
C THR A 20 -8.25 0.61 7.01
N VAL A 21 -7.09 -0.07 6.98
CA VAL A 21 -5.97 0.24 7.89
C VAL A 21 -5.46 1.66 7.67
N ALA A 22 -5.28 2.08 6.42
CA ALA A 22 -4.89 3.44 6.09
C ALA A 22 -5.91 4.49 6.58
N ASP A 23 -7.21 4.19 6.47
CA ASP A 23 -8.28 5.07 6.94
C ASP A 23 -8.27 5.20 8.49
N ILE A 24 -8.12 4.08 9.21
CA ILE A 24 -7.99 4.08 10.68
C ILE A 24 -6.74 4.88 11.11
N LEU A 25 -5.62 4.76 10.40
CA LEU A 25 -4.42 5.54 10.68
C LEU A 25 -4.66 7.03 10.44
N ARG A 26 -5.39 7.39 9.38
CA ARG A 26 -5.76 8.79 9.11
C ARG A 26 -6.58 9.38 10.25
N GLU A 27 -7.56 8.64 10.77
CA GLU A 27 -8.36 9.04 11.95
C GLU A 27 -7.49 9.20 13.21
N LYS A 28 -6.39 8.44 13.32
CA LYS A 28 -5.40 8.55 14.41
C LYS A 28 -4.34 9.64 14.17
N GLY A 29 -4.53 10.49 13.16
CA GLY A 29 -3.70 11.65 12.86
C GLY A 29 -2.48 11.36 11.97
N TYR A 30 -2.42 10.22 11.30
CA TYR A 30 -1.38 9.96 10.30
C TYR A 30 -1.68 10.66 8.99
N ARG A 31 -0.64 11.26 8.39
CA ARG A 31 -0.65 11.62 6.99
C ARG A 31 -0.48 10.37 6.13
N VAL A 32 -1.49 10.04 5.34
CA VAL A 32 -1.45 8.90 4.40
C VAL A 32 -1.09 9.39 3.00
N PHE A 33 0.02 8.89 2.46
CA PHE A 33 0.36 8.98 1.04
C PHE A 33 0.00 7.67 0.35
N THR A 34 -0.66 7.74 -0.80
CA THR A 34 -0.95 6.54 -1.60
C THR A 34 0.03 6.47 -2.76
N MET A 35 0.71 5.33 -2.94
CA MET A 35 1.58 5.10 -4.10
C MET A 35 0.83 5.30 -5.43
N GLY A 36 -0.47 4.97 -5.44
CA GLY A 36 -1.35 5.19 -6.59
C GLY A 36 -1.64 6.67 -6.92
N ASP A 37 -1.51 7.60 -5.96
CA ASP A 37 -1.69 9.03 -6.22
C ASP A 37 -0.54 9.57 -7.09
N VAL A 38 0.68 9.08 -6.86
CA VAL A 38 1.83 9.41 -7.70
C VAL A 38 1.59 8.95 -9.14
N ILE A 39 1.06 7.73 -9.34
CA ILE A 39 0.71 7.24 -10.68
C ILE A 39 -0.38 8.11 -11.33
N ARG A 40 -1.42 8.49 -10.58
CA ARG A 40 -2.48 9.38 -11.07
C ARG A 40 -1.94 10.74 -11.47
N GLN A 41 -1.03 11.30 -10.67
CA GLN A 41 -0.39 12.58 -10.95
C GLN A 41 0.44 12.51 -12.24
N GLU A 42 1.24 11.47 -12.41
CA GLU A 42 2.04 11.24 -13.62
C GLU A 42 1.17 11.11 -14.89
N VAL A 43 0.04 10.41 -14.81
CA VAL A 43 -0.93 10.34 -15.92
C VAL A 43 -1.49 11.72 -16.25
N ARG A 44 -1.87 12.52 -15.24
CA ARG A 44 -2.40 13.88 -15.43
C ARG A 44 -1.35 14.83 -16.01
N MET A 45 -0.09 14.74 -15.58
CA MET A 45 1.01 15.53 -16.13
C MET A 45 1.26 15.27 -17.61
N ARG A 46 0.86 14.10 -18.12
CA ARG A 46 0.92 13.75 -19.54
C ARG A 46 -0.38 14.04 -20.30
N ASN A 47 -1.30 14.81 -19.71
CA ASN A 47 -2.61 15.15 -20.28
C ASN A 47 -3.45 13.93 -20.68
N GLN A 48 -3.26 12.80 -19.97
CA GLN A 48 -4.03 11.58 -20.20
C GLN A 48 -5.16 11.46 -19.16
N PRO A 49 -6.33 10.92 -19.55
CA PRO A 49 -7.39 10.65 -18.58
C PRO A 49 -6.99 9.50 -17.64
N PRO A 50 -7.34 9.54 -16.35
CA PRO A 50 -6.98 8.52 -15.36
C PRO A 50 -7.86 7.26 -15.49
N THR A 51 -7.89 6.66 -16.69
CA THR A 51 -8.56 5.39 -16.95
C THR A 51 -7.75 4.23 -16.36
N PRO A 52 -8.38 3.08 -16.02
CA PRO A 52 -7.66 1.90 -15.54
C PRO A 52 -6.51 1.47 -16.46
N GLU A 53 -6.71 1.57 -17.78
CA GLU A 53 -5.69 1.29 -18.78
C GLU A 53 -4.49 2.23 -18.68
N ASN A 54 -4.73 3.55 -18.64
CA ASN A 54 -3.65 4.54 -18.56
C ASN A 54 -2.90 4.44 -17.23
N LEU A 55 -3.60 4.20 -16.13
CA LEU A 55 -2.98 4.00 -14.82
C LEU A 55 -2.12 2.74 -14.78
N GLY A 56 -2.60 1.63 -15.36
CA GLY A 56 -1.83 0.39 -15.50
C GLY A 56 -0.57 0.60 -16.34
N LYS A 57 -0.73 1.13 -17.55
CA LYS A 57 0.39 1.44 -18.47
C LYS A 57 1.41 2.38 -17.82
N MET A 58 0.96 3.41 -17.09
CA MET A 58 1.85 4.33 -16.39
C MET A 58 2.63 3.64 -15.28
N ALA A 59 1.95 2.84 -14.46
CA ALA A 59 2.56 2.09 -13.38
C ALA A 59 3.62 1.09 -13.88
N GLU A 60 3.36 0.43 -15.01
CA GLU A 60 4.32 -0.45 -15.67
C GLU A 60 5.49 0.33 -16.27
N ASN A 61 5.23 1.44 -16.96
CA ASN A 61 6.26 2.24 -17.61
C ASN A 61 7.26 2.80 -16.58
N ILE A 62 6.76 3.37 -15.48
CA ILE A 62 7.61 3.90 -14.40
C ILE A 62 8.54 2.82 -13.85
N ARG A 63 8.03 1.59 -13.65
CA ARG A 63 8.85 0.47 -13.16
C ARG A 63 9.82 -0.05 -14.23
N LYS A 64 9.39 -0.10 -15.49
CA LYS A 64 10.25 -0.53 -16.61
C LYS A 64 11.44 0.41 -16.79
N THR A 65 11.26 1.72 -16.62
CA THR A 65 12.33 2.71 -16.82
C THR A 65 13.17 2.97 -15.57
N GLY A 66 12.55 3.00 -14.39
CA GLY A 66 13.22 3.37 -13.13
C GLY A 66 13.44 2.22 -12.16
N GLY A 67 13.08 1.00 -12.54
CA GLY A 67 13.14 -0.18 -11.68
C GLY A 67 12.02 -0.21 -10.63
N ASP A 68 12.07 -1.25 -9.79
CA ASP A 68 11.03 -1.54 -8.79
C ASP A 68 10.87 -0.44 -7.74
N ALA A 69 11.92 0.35 -7.49
CA ALA A 69 11.95 1.45 -6.52
C ALA A 69 11.36 2.77 -7.05
N ALA A 70 11.10 2.89 -8.35
CA ALA A 70 10.85 4.19 -9.00
C ALA A 70 9.68 4.98 -8.41
N VAL A 71 8.61 4.30 -8.01
CA VAL A 71 7.45 4.96 -7.39
C VAL A 71 7.78 5.45 -5.98
N ALA A 72 8.55 4.67 -5.21
CA ALA A 72 8.97 5.04 -3.86
C ALA A 72 9.91 6.26 -3.90
N GLN A 73 10.86 6.29 -4.84
CA GLN A 73 11.75 7.43 -5.06
C GLN A 73 10.99 8.74 -5.32
N LYS A 74 9.89 8.68 -6.08
CA LYS A 74 9.01 9.83 -6.32
C LYS A 74 8.24 10.27 -5.07
N CYS A 75 7.99 9.37 -4.11
CA CYS A 75 7.32 9.70 -2.86
C CYS A 75 8.24 10.37 -1.84
N ILE A 76 9.54 10.06 -1.84
CA ILE A 76 10.50 10.54 -0.83
C ILE A 76 10.47 12.07 -0.68
N PRO A 77 10.59 12.89 -1.75
CA PRO A 77 10.56 14.35 -1.61
C PRO A 77 9.25 14.88 -1.01
N LEU A 78 8.12 14.24 -1.33
CA LEU A 78 6.80 14.61 -0.80
C LEU A 78 6.71 14.35 0.71
N ILE A 79 7.33 13.26 1.18
CA ILE A 79 7.36 12.88 2.59
C ILE A 79 8.33 13.77 3.38
N ILE A 80 9.48 14.12 2.80
CA ILE A 80 10.44 15.04 3.41
C ILE A 80 9.81 16.43 3.62
N GLY A 81 9.00 16.89 2.66
CA GLY A 81 8.28 18.16 2.76
C GLY A 81 7.05 18.15 3.67
N GLU A 82 6.65 16.99 4.21
CA GLU A 82 5.48 16.88 5.07
C GLU A 82 5.81 17.35 6.50
N LEU A 83 4.95 18.19 7.08
CA LEU A 83 5.14 18.73 8.42
C LEU A 83 4.69 17.74 9.50
N ASN A 84 3.74 16.85 9.19
CA ASN A 84 3.29 15.83 10.12
C ASN A 84 4.35 14.74 10.33
N ASP A 85 4.70 14.46 11.58
CA ASP A 85 5.66 13.42 11.93
C ASP A 85 5.11 12.00 11.81
N LYS A 86 3.78 11.84 11.85
CA LYS A 86 3.11 10.55 11.67
C LYS A 86 2.78 10.36 10.20
N VAL A 87 3.64 9.64 9.48
CA VAL A 87 3.44 9.38 8.05
C VAL A 87 3.19 7.91 7.78
N THR A 88 2.36 7.62 6.79
CA THR A 88 2.06 6.27 6.32
C THR A 88 2.01 6.24 4.80
N ILE A 89 2.53 5.16 4.20
CA ILE A 89 2.45 4.88 2.77
C ILE A 89 1.51 3.70 2.54
N ASP A 90 0.44 3.90 1.77
CA ASP A 90 -0.43 2.82 1.29
C ASP A 90 -0.04 2.40 -0.14
N GLY A 91 -0.02 1.09 -0.37
CA GLY A 91 0.12 0.51 -1.70
C GLY A 91 1.54 0.09 -2.06
N ILE A 92 2.33 -0.37 -1.09
CA ILE A 92 3.63 -1.01 -1.36
C ILE A 92 3.42 -2.33 -2.10
N ARG A 93 4.16 -2.50 -3.20
CA ARG A 93 4.07 -3.61 -4.14
C ARG A 93 5.35 -4.41 -4.30
N SER A 94 6.51 -3.90 -3.89
CA SER A 94 7.79 -4.62 -4.03
C SER A 94 8.72 -4.38 -2.85
N LEU A 95 9.69 -5.27 -2.64
CA LEU A 95 10.76 -5.05 -1.67
C LEU A 95 11.68 -3.89 -2.07
N GLY A 96 11.84 -3.62 -3.37
CA GLY A 96 12.59 -2.46 -3.84
C GLY A 96 12.01 -1.15 -3.32
N GLU A 97 10.68 -1.01 -3.28
CA GLU A 97 9.99 0.13 -2.66
C GLU A 97 10.24 0.16 -1.15
N VAL A 98 10.18 -0.99 -0.46
CA VAL A 98 10.42 -1.10 1.00
C VAL A 98 11.83 -0.63 1.36
N TYR A 99 12.85 -1.18 0.69
CA TYR A 99 14.25 -0.85 0.97
C TYR A 99 14.54 0.62 0.69
N THR A 100 13.97 1.17 -0.39
CA THR A 100 14.08 2.60 -0.71
C THR A 100 13.56 3.47 0.43
N PHE A 101 12.42 3.09 1.05
CA PHE A 101 11.91 3.81 2.21
C PHE A 101 12.75 3.59 3.47
N GLN A 102 13.30 2.40 3.70
CA GLN A 102 14.17 2.09 4.86
C GLN A 102 15.53 2.79 4.78
N GLU A 103 16.05 3.03 3.57
CA GLU A 103 17.24 3.84 3.36
C GLU A 103 17.00 5.30 3.78
N ALA A 104 15.82 5.85 3.49
CA ALA A 104 15.48 7.25 3.79
C ALA A 104 14.91 7.47 5.20
N PHE A 105 14.19 6.50 5.77
CA PHE A 105 13.35 6.64 6.97
C PHE A 105 13.48 5.46 7.93
N ASP A 106 13.02 5.61 9.18
CA ASP A 106 12.81 4.49 10.11
C ASP A 106 11.49 3.78 9.76
N ALA A 107 11.53 2.92 8.73
CA ALA A 107 10.34 2.40 8.08
C ALA A 107 9.98 0.94 8.46
N TYR A 108 8.72 0.72 8.83
CA TYR A 108 8.16 -0.58 9.19
C TYR A 108 7.07 -1.01 8.21
N LEU A 109 7.19 -2.22 7.68
CA LEU A 109 6.22 -2.82 6.77
C LEU A 109 5.15 -3.62 7.51
N ILE A 110 3.89 -3.25 7.27
CA ILE A 110 2.69 -3.89 7.79
C ILE A 110 1.96 -4.53 6.61
N ALA A 111 1.90 -5.85 6.59
CA ALA A 111 1.07 -6.59 5.64
C ALA A 111 -0.34 -6.76 6.19
N VAL A 112 -1.35 -6.40 5.41
CA VAL A 112 -2.75 -6.70 5.72
C VAL A 112 -3.16 -7.91 4.89
N HIS A 113 -3.44 -9.01 5.59
CA HIS A 113 -3.76 -10.30 4.99
C HIS A 113 -5.25 -10.63 5.12
N ALA A 114 -5.81 -11.23 4.07
CA ALA A 114 -7.08 -11.94 4.10
C ALA A 114 -7.06 -13.02 3.01
N SER A 115 -7.77 -14.11 3.24
CA SER A 115 -7.88 -15.26 2.36
C SER A 115 -8.45 -14.85 1.00
N PRO A 116 -8.11 -15.56 -0.09
CA PRO A 116 -8.69 -15.30 -1.40
C PRO A 116 -10.22 -15.29 -1.41
N GLU A 117 -10.86 -16.16 -0.63
CA GLU A 117 -12.32 -16.22 -0.55
C GLU A 117 -12.90 -14.96 0.10
N THR A 118 -12.39 -14.59 1.28
CA THR A 118 -12.79 -13.36 1.97
C THR A 118 -12.59 -12.12 1.08
N ARG A 119 -11.45 -12.04 0.39
CA ARG A 119 -11.15 -10.91 -0.52
C ARG A 119 -12.11 -10.87 -1.71
N TYR A 120 -12.40 -12.02 -2.33
CA TYR A 120 -13.32 -12.09 -3.46
C TYR A 120 -14.73 -11.64 -3.08
N GLN A 121 -15.26 -12.10 -1.95
CA GLN A 121 -16.59 -11.69 -1.46
C GLN A 121 -16.66 -10.18 -1.20
N ARG A 122 -15.62 -9.60 -0.59
CA ARG A 122 -15.54 -8.15 -0.36
C ARG A 122 -15.54 -7.36 -1.67
N LEU A 123 -14.71 -7.75 -2.63
CA LEU A 123 -14.60 -7.04 -3.90
C LEU A 123 -15.90 -7.16 -4.73
N LYS A 124 -16.57 -8.30 -4.69
CA LYS A 124 -17.87 -8.50 -5.34
C LYS A 124 -18.94 -7.54 -4.81
N ASN A 125 -18.95 -7.28 -3.50
CA ASN A 125 -19.98 -6.46 -2.84
C ASN A 125 -19.65 -4.96 -2.81
N ARG A 126 -18.42 -4.57 -3.18
CA ARG A 126 -17.92 -3.20 -3.02
C ARG A 126 -18.39 -2.23 -4.12
N GLY A 127 -18.59 -2.72 -5.35
CA GLY A 127 -19.19 -1.95 -6.43
C GLY A 127 -18.32 -0.85 -7.05
N ARG A 128 -16.98 -0.92 -6.93
CA ARG A 128 -16.08 0.00 -7.67
C ARG A 128 -15.95 -0.44 -9.12
N SER A 129 -15.69 0.53 -10.01
CA SER A 129 -15.47 0.26 -11.44
C SER A 129 -14.26 -0.64 -11.72
N ASP A 130 -13.31 -0.73 -10.78
CA ASP A 130 -12.14 -1.61 -10.88
C ASP A 130 -12.34 -2.97 -10.18
N ASP A 131 -13.52 -3.26 -9.64
CA ASP A 131 -13.80 -4.54 -9.00
C ASP A 131 -13.90 -5.69 -10.03
N PRO A 132 -13.37 -6.88 -9.72
CA PRO A 132 -13.38 -8.01 -10.63
C PRO A 132 -14.83 -8.49 -10.84
N PRO A 133 -15.32 -8.55 -12.08
CA PRO A 133 -16.70 -8.97 -12.37
C PRO A 133 -16.94 -10.47 -12.13
N ASN A 134 -15.86 -11.27 -12.08
CA ASN A 134 -15.93 -12.70 -11.87
C ASN A 134 -14.63 -13.23 -11.22
N ARG A 135 -14.65 -14.51 -10.83
CA ARG A 135 -13.53 -15.17 -10.15
C ARG A 135 -12.28 -15.29 -11.03
N GLN A 136 -12.44 -15.36 -12.35
CA GLN A 136 -11.30 -15.41 -13.27
C GLN A 136 -10.53 -14.08 -13.27
N VAL A 137 -11.23 -12.95 -13.46
CA VAL A 137 -10.60 -11.61 -13.43
C VAL A 137 -9.98 -11.31 -12.06
N PHE A 138 -10.60 -11.80 -10.98
CA PHE A 138 -10.01 -11.73 -9.64
C PHE A 138 -8.66 -12.46 -9.56
N ARG A 139 -8.59 -13.70 -10.06
CA ARG A 139 -7.34 -14.47 -10.10
C ARG A 139 -6.29 -13.80 -10.97
N GLU A 140 -6.64 -13.32 -12.16
CA GLU A 140 -5.73 -12.59 -13.05
C GLU A 140 -5.15 -11.35 -12.37
N ARG A 141 -5.98 -10.59 -11.64
CA ARG A 141 -5.53 -9.45 -10.84
C ARG A 141 -4.55 -9.88 -9.74
N ASP A 142 -4.85 -10.96 -9.01
CA ASP A 142 -3.94 -11.49 -7.99
C ASP A 142 -2.58 -11.90 -8.59
N HIS A 143 -2.57 -12.60 -9.72
CA HIS A 143 -1.34 -13.03 -10.39
C HIS A 143 -0.52 -11.84 -10.87
N ARG A 144 -1.18 -10.80 -11.41
CA ARG A 144 -0.50 -9.56 -11.80
C ARG A 144 0.15 -8.85 -10.63
N GLU A 145 -0.56 -8.70 -9.50
CA GLU A 145 0.02 -8.07 -8.30
C GLU A 145 1.17 -8.91 -7.72
N LEU A 146 1.06 -10.25 -7.75
CA LEU A 146 2.16 -11.15 -7.39
C LEU A 146 3.37 -10.98 -8.33
N GLY A 147 3.13 -10.78 -9.63
CA GLY A 147 4.18 -10.49 -10.62
C GLY A 147 4.95 -9.19 -10.35
N PHE A 148 4.36 -8.23 -9.63
CA PHE A 148 5.07 -7.03 -9.17
C PHE A 148 5.94 -7.25 -7.92
N GLY A 149 5.87 -8.43 -7.30
CA GLY A 149 6.65 -8.77 -6.11
C GLY A 149 5.93 -8.54 -4.77
N ILE A 150 4.60 -8.33 -4.77
CA ILE A 150 3.86 -8.04 -3.52
C ILE A 150 3.91 -9.21 -2.55
N GLY A 151 4.02 -10.44 -3.07
CA GLY A 151 4.16 -11.65 -2.25
C GLY A 151 5.43 -11.60 -1.39
N ASN A 152 6.54 -11.12 -1.94
CA ASN A 152 7.80 -10.97 -1.21
C ASN A 152 7.70 -9.88 -0.14
N ALA A 153 7.04 -8.76 -0.45
CA ALA A 153 6.78 -7.70 0.52
C ALA A 153 5.90 -8.20 1.69
N ILE A 154 4.86 -8.99 1.40
CA ILE A 154 4.03 -9.61 2.44
C ILE A 154 4.85 -10.58 3.30
N ALA A 155 5.62 -11.46 2.65
CA ALA A 155 6.39 -12.51 3.32
C ALA A 155 7.49 -11.96 4.26
N LEU A 156 8.12 -10.85 3.90
CA LEU A 156 9.18 -10.21 4.69
C LEU A 156 8.71 -8.99 5.49
N SER A 157 7.40 -8.83 5.66
CA SER A 157 6.85 -7.73 6.47
C SER A 157 7.24 -7.83 7.93
N ASN A 158 7.42 -6.68 8.60
CA ASN A 158 7.70 -6.63 10.03
C ASN A 158 6.49 -7.11 10.85
N PHE A 159 5.28 -6.83 10.36
CA PHE A 159 4.04 -7.20 11.02
C PHE A 159 2.98 -7.66 10.02
N VAL A 160 2.15 -8.61 10.44
CA VAL A 160 1.00 -9.07 9.67
C VAL A 160 -0.28 -8.83 10.47
N LEU A 161 -1.23 -8.09 9.88
CA LEU A 161 -2.59 -7.91 10.39
C LEU A 161 -3.53 -8.85 9.62
N CYS A 162 -4.08 -9.85 10.29
CA CYS A 162 -5.04 -10.79 9.69
C CYS A 162 -6.46 -10.23 9.78
N ASN A 163 -7.03 -9.86 8.64
CA ASN A 163 -8.36 -9.28 8.51
C ASN A 163 -9.39 -10.34 8.08
N GLU A 164 -9.60 -11.34 8.92
CA GLU A 164 -10.67 -12.34 8.76
C GLU A 164 -11.86 -12.07 9.69
N ASN A 165 -11.63 -11.41 10.82
CA ASN A 165 -12.61 -11.26 11.91
C ASN A 165 -13.30 -9.88 11.95
N GLY A 166 -13.37 -9.20 10.80
CA GLY A 166 -14.04 -7.89 10.68
C GLY A 166 -13.20 -6.69 11.12
N VAL A 167 -13.76 -5.50 10.88
CA VAL A 167 -13.06 -4.20 11.02
C VAL A 167 -12.72 -3.89 12.48
N ASP A 168 -13.59 -4.19 13.43
CA ASP A 168 -13.33 -3.94 14.85
C ASP A 168 -12.12 -4.72 15.37
N ASN A 169 -11.98 -5.98 14.93
CA ASN A 169 -10.81 -6.79 15.29
C ASN A 169 -9.55 -6.23 14.63
N LEU A 170 -9.63 -5.83 13.36
CA LEU A 170 -8.52 -5.20 12.65
C LEU A 170 -8.04 -3.92 13.35
N ALA A 171 -8.97 -3.08 13.80
CA ALA A 171 -8.68 -1.86 14.55
C ALA A 171 -7.98 -2.16 15.89
N LYS A 172 -8.46 -3.15 16.64
CA LYS A 172 -7.84 -3.58 17.91
C LYS A 172 -6.42 -4.13 17.71
N GLU A 173 -6.20 -4.94 16.68
CA GLU A 173 -4.88 -5.47 16.34
C GLU A 173 -3.91 -4.36 15.91
N LEU A 174 -4.38 -3.41 15.10
CA LEU A 174 -3.60 -2.22 14.76
C LEU A 174 -3.24 -1.41 16.01
N ASP A 175 -4.17 -1.22 16.95
CA ASP A 175 -3.90 -0.50 18.20
C ASP A 175 -2.89 -1.22 19.12
N ARG A 176 -2.85 -2.56 19.10
CA ARG A 176 -1.80 -3.34 19.77
C ARG A 176 -0.45 -3.13 19.10
N LEU A 177 -0.40 -3.19 17.78
CA LEU A 177 0.81 -2.95 16.99
C LEU A 177 1.38 -1.55 17.24
N LEU A 178 0.54 -0.51 17.15
CA LEU A 178 0.96 0.87 17.37
C LEU A 178 1.47 1.13 18.79
N ARG A 179 0.93 0.43 19.80
CA ARG A 179 1.49 0.47 21.17
C ARG A 179 2.89 -0.12 21.22
N ARG A 180 3.08 -1.33 20.67
CA ARG A 180 4.40 -1.99 20.62
C ARG A 180 5.46 -1.14 19.93
N LEU A 181 5.10 -0.42 18.87
CA LEU A 181 6.02 0.47 18.17
C LEU A 181 6.41 1.70 19.00
N ARG A 182 5.56 2.19 19.92
CA ARG A 182 5.91 3.33 20.79
C ARG A 182 6.87 2.96 21.92
N GLU A 183 6.95 1.68 22.25
CA GLU A 183 7.79 1.13 23.31
C GLU A 183 9.20 0.75 22.81
N GLN A 184 9.45 0.91 21.50
CA GLN A 184 10.74 0.72 20.82
C GLN A 184 11.35 2.07 20.43
#